data_AF-X1AXT8-F1
#
_entry.id   AF-X1AXT8-F1
#
_cell.length_a   1.000
_cell.length_b   1.000
_cell.length_c   1.000
_cell.angle_alpha   90.00
_cell.angle_beta   90.00
_cell.angle_gamma   90.00
#
_symmetry.space_group_name_H-M   'P 1'
#
loop_
_entity.id
_entity.type
_entity.pdbx_description
1 polymer ?
#
loop_
_entity_poly.entity_id
_entity_poly.type
_entity_poly.pdbx_seq_one_letter_code
_entity_poly.pdbx_strand_id
1 'polypeptide(L)'
;MESDLTTLVASMNPTLINVVVDTVGSTGGDSHILDVARTDGGAATIAAVGTHTGIDVIHQHVGVPAAFDNVWRFNGGWVDVTAECGGVGNIALWVAQDDVVYFGHATTFDEIVCIFAAIATKSMHFQFHYSDGAAGWVRFYPTDDTNGAQMNGAIRFLASDIPAWAADTVNGVADKYWI
;
A
#
# COMPACT_ATOMS: atom_id res chain seq x y z
N MET A 1 24.29 9.51 10.13
CA MET A 1 23.32 8.57 10.72
C MET A 1 23.85 7.18 10.39
N GLU A 2 24.14 6.37 11.39
CA GLU A 2 24.57 4.99 11.20
C GLU A 2 23.40 4.11 11.61
N SER A 3 22.92 3.29 10.69
CA SER A 3 21.85 2.31 10.95
C SER A 3 22.47 0.92 11.01
N ASP A 4 22.38 0.29 12.16
CA ASP A 4 22.71 -1.13 12.30
C ASP A 4 21.52 -1.96 11.79
N LEU A 5 21.71 -2.65 10.67
CA LEU A 5 20.69 -3.49 10.03
C LEU A 5 20.92 -4.99 10.29
N THR A 6 21.80 -5.36 11.23
CA THR A 6 22.14 -6.77 11.51
C THR A 6 20.96 -7.61 12.01
N THR A 7 19.86 -6.98 12.43
CA THR A 7 18.64 -7.64 12.91
C THR A 7 17.51 -7.68 11.88
N LEU A 8 17.76 -7.23 10.64
CA LEU A 8 16.73 -7.19 9.60
C LEU A 8 16.28 -8.61 9.22
N VAL A 9 14.98 -8.89 9.35
CA VAL A 9 14.36 -10.14 8.89
C VAL A 9 13.62 -9.94 7.57
N ALA A 10 13.28 -11.04 6.87
CA ALA A 10 12.50 -10.98 5.63
C ALA A 10 11.20 -10.16 5.82
N SER A 11 10.82 -9.38 4.81
CA SER A 11 9.65 -8.46 4.80
C SER A 11 9.78 -7.18 5.66
N MET A 12 10.86 -7.00 6.43
CA MET A 12 11.12 -5.69 7.06
C MET A 12 11.65 -4.64 6.07
N ASN A 13 11.00 -3.48 6.00
CA ASN A 13 11.38 -2.35 5.13
C ASN A 13 11.65 -1.06 5.95
N PRO A 14 12.81 -0.94 6.63
CA PRO A 14 13.12 0.22 7.44
C PRO A 14 13.35 1.47 6.58
N THR A 15 12.68 2.57 6.94
CA THR A 15 12.91 3.87 6.31
C THR A 15 13.91 4.67 7.13
N LEU A 16 15.09 4.96 6.57
CA LEU A 16 16.12 5.77 7.25
C LEU A 16 15.86 7.27 7.09
N ILE A 17 15.42 7.67 5.90
CA ILE A 17 15.06 9.05 5.59
C ILE A 17 13.64 9.00 5.01
N ASN A 18 12.67 9.51 5.76
CA ASN A 18 11.31 9.73 5.30
C ASN A 18 11.11 11.23 5.10
N VAL A 19 10.71 11.65 3.90
CA VAL A 19 10.39 13.05 3.60
C VAL A 19 8.95 13.12 3.12
N VAL A 20 8.11 13.80 3.88
CA VAL A 20 6.71 14.06 3.53
C VAL A 20 6.58 15.53 3.19
N VAL A 21 6.15 15.84 1.97
CA VAL A 21 5.87 17.22 1.55
C VAL A 21 4.37 17.36 1.36
N ASP A 22 3.77 18.19 2.21
CA ASP A 22 2.39 18.66 2.04
C ASP A 22 2.40 19.99 1.28
N THR A 23 1.64 20.07 0.20
CA THR A 23 1.49 21.30 -0.62
C THR A 23 0.07 21.83 -0.62
N VAL A 24 -0.80 21.35 0.28
CA VAL A 24 -2.18 21.80 0.39
C VAL A 24 -2.22 23.32 0.61
N GLY A 25 -2.90 24.02 -0.29
CA GLY A 25 -3.03 25.48 -0.27
C GLY A 25 -1.91 26.25 -0.96
N SER A 26 -0.94 25.58 -1.59
CA SER A 26 0.09 26.25 -2.39
C SER A 26 -0.53 26.97 -3.61
N THR A 27 -0.11 28.21 -3.86
CA THR A 27 -0.51 29.00 -5.02
C THR A 27 0.58 29.07 -6.11
N GLY A 28 1.66 28.27 -5.99
CA GLY A 28 2.77 28.18 -6.94
C GLY A 28 4.14 27.90 -6.28
N GLY A 29 5.19 27.77 -7.10
CA GLY A 29 6.60 27.55 -6.68
C GLY A 29 7.12 26.13 -6.93
N ASP A 30 8.42 25.91 -6.68
CA ASP A 30 9.10 24.62 -6.82
C ASP A 30 9.49 24.06 -5.44
N SER A 31 9.39 22.75 -5.27
CA SER A 31 9.84 22.03 -4.06
C SER A 31 10.93 21.04 -4.43
N HIS A 32 12.13 21.23 -3.89
CA HIS A 32 13.27 20.35 -4.12
C HIS A 32 13.60 19.58 -2.83
N ILE A 33 13.46 18.25 -2.85
CA ILE A 33 13.83 17.40 -1.71
C ILE A 33 15.34 17.33 -1.53
N LEU A 34 16.05 17.24 -2.66
CA LEU A 34 17.49 17.30 -2.73
C LEU A 34 17.85 18.18 -3.92
N ASP A 35 18.42 19.35 -3.63
CA ASP A 35 18.98 20.25 -4.64
C ASP A 35 20.51 20.29 -4.49
N VAL A 36 21.20 20.05 -5.59
CA VAL A 36 22.66 20.03 -5.64
C VAL A 36 23.11 20.85 -6.84
N ALA A 37 23.66 22.04 -6.56
CA ALA A 37 24.12 22.97 -7.58
C ALA A 37 25.61 23.30 -7.42
N ARG A 38 26.33 23.39 -8.54
CA ARG A 38 27.66 24.01 -8.59
C ARG A 38 27.50 25.50 -8.83
N THR A 39 28.16 26.31 -8.01
CA THR A 39 28.16 27.77 -8.14
C THR A 39 29.51 28.34 -8.61
N ASP A 40 30.50 27.49 -8.87
CA ASP A 40 31.87 27.88 -9.25
C ASP A 40 32.33 27.28 -10.59
N GLY A 41 33.52 27.69 -11.03
CA GLY A 41 34.20 27.18 -12.24
C GLY A 41 35.15 26.00 -11.99
N GLY A 42 34.99 25.29 -10.87
CA GLY A 42 35.90 24.22 -10.48
C GLY A 42 35.81 22.98 -11.39
N ALA A 43 36.90 22.22 -11.48
CA ALA A 43 37.00 21.02 -12.32
C ALA A 43 36.67 19.71 -11.59
N ALA A 44 36.36 19.75 -10.29
CA ALA A 44 36.03 18.55 -9.52
C ALA A 44 34.70 17.92 -9.99
N THR A 45 34.47 16.65 -9.71
CA THR A 45 33.16 16.00 -9.91
C THR A 45 32.29 16.22 -8.68
N ILE A 46 31.01 16.58 -8.88
CA ILE A 46 30.01 16.62 -7.79
C ILE A 46 29.03 15.49 -8.05
N ALA A 47 28.92 14.56 -7.11
CA ALA A 47 27.90 13.52 -7.12
C ALA A 47 26.83 13.87 -6.09
N ALA A 48 25.58 14.02 -6.52
CA ALA A 48 24.46 14.31 -5.62
C ALA A 48 24.09 13.10 -4.75
N VAL A 49 24.15 11.90 -5.35
CA VAL A 49 23.97 10.62 -4.69
C VAL A 49 25.04 9.68 -5.24
N GLY A 50 25.77 9.01 -4.35
CA GLY A 50 26.71 7.94 -4.71
C GLY A 50 26.33 6.67 -3.96
N THR A 51 26.56 5.51 -4.58
CA THR A 51 26.30 4.22 -3.96
C THR A 51 27.50 3.29 -4.11
N HIS A 52 27.51 2.22 -3.32
CA HIS A 52 28.53 1.16 -3.38
C HIS A 52 27.99 -0.07 -4.14
N THR A 53 28.89 -1.00 -4.47
CA THR A 53 28.52 -2.28 -5.11
C THR A 53 27.38 -2.97 -4.37
N GLY A 54 26.35 -3.38 -5.11
CA GLY A 54 25.19 -4.09 -4.56
C GLY A 54 24.07 -3.18 -4.03
N ILE A 55 24.21 -1.86 -4.17
CA ILE A 55 23.18 -0.88 -3.82
C ILE A 55 22.55 -0.31 -5.09
N ASP A 56 21.23 -0.45 -5.23
CA ASP A 56 20.47 0.20 -6.29
C ASP A 56 20.54 1.72 -6.13
N VAL A 57 20.84 2.45 -7.21
CA VAL A 57 21.16 3.88 -7.14
C VAL A 57 19.91 4.70 -6.92
N ILE A 58 18.82 4.34 -7.60
CA ILE A 58 17.49 4.94 -7.49
C ILE A 58 16.49 3.84 -7.82
N HIS A 59 15.90 3.25 -6.78
CA HIS A 59 14.73 2.41 -6.97
C HIS A 59 13.48 3.29 -6.91
N GLN A 60 12.96 3.67 -8.08
CA GLN A 60 11.74 4.45 -8.17
C GLN A 60 10.55 3.52 -8.37
N HIS A 61 9.78 3.30 -7.31
CA HIS A 61 8.49 2.65 -7.42
C HIS A 61 7.46 3.68 -7.90
N VAL A 62 7.24 3.74 -9.20
CA VAL A 62 6.15 4.52 -9.81
C VAL A 62 5.10 3.57 -10.35
N GLY A 63 3.95 3.57 -9.69
CA GLY A 63 2.76 2.85 -10.15
C GLY A 63 1.74 3.78 -10.79
N VAL A 64 0.92 3.23 -11.66
CA VAL A 64 -0.36 3.84 -12.03
C VAL A 64 -1.40 3.26 -11.09
N PRO A 65 -2.11 4.08 -10.28
CA PRO A 65 -3.22 3.58 -9.48
C PRO A 65 -4.26 2.93 -10.38
N ALA A 66 -4.72 1.73 -10.00
CA ALA A 66 -5.86 1.09 -10.65
C ALA A 66 -7.01 0.94 -9.66
N ALA A 67 -8.23 0.92 -10.18
CA ALA A 67 -9.40 0.57 -9.41
C ALA A 67 -9.52 -0.95 -9.33
N PHE A 68 -10.10 -1.46 -8.24
CA PHE A 68 -10.49 -2.86 -8.18
C PHE A 68 -11.58 -3.15 -9.21
N ASP A 69 -11.51 -4.34 -9.82
CA ASP A 69 -12.54 -4.79 -10.76
C ASP A 69 -13.81 -5.23 -10.03
N ASN A 70 -13.64 -5.76 -8.81
CA ASN A 70 -14.72 -6.29 -8.00
C ASN A 70 -14.48 -6.01 -6.52
N VAL A 71 -15.54 -5.60 -5.83
CA VAL A 71 -15.56 -5.47 -4.37
C VAL A 71 -16.79 -6.19 -3.83
N TRP A 72 -16.57 -7.22 -3.02
CA TRP A 72 -17.64 -7.98 -2.36
C TRP A 72 -17.61 -7.72 -0.87
N ARG A 73 -18.76 -7.35 -0.29
CA ARG A 73 -18.92 -7.24 1.16
C ARG A 73 -19.76 -8.39 1.68
N PHE A 74 -19.31 -9.01 2.77
CA PHE A 74 -20.10 -9.95 3.56
C PHE A 74 -20.67 -9.24 4.80
N ASN A 75 -21.99 -9.27 4.93
CA ASN A 75 -22.71 -8.91 6.17
C ASN A 75 -23.95 -9.81 6.28
N GLY A 76 -23.74 -11.07 6.69
CA GLY A 76 -24.75 -12.13 6.66
C GLY A 76 -25.07 -12.69 5.27
N GLY A 77 -24.45 -12.13 4.23
CA GLY A 77 -24.52 -12.57 2.83
C GLY A 77 -23.60 -11.71 1.96
N TRP A 78 -23.16 -12.27 0.82
CA TRP A 78 -22.30 -11.58 -0.13
C TRP A 78 -23.09 -10.61 -1.00
N VAL A 79 -22.65 -9.36 -1.05
CA VAL A 79 -23.21 -8.30 -1.90
C VAL A 79 -22.08 -7.65 -2.67
N ASP A 80 -22.28 -7.48 -3.97
CA ASP A 80 -21.38 -6.70 -4.83
C ASP A 80 -21.57 -5.23 -4.51
N VAL A 81 -20.48 -4.56 -4.12
CA VAL A 81 -20.44 -3.13 -3.79
C VAL A 81 -19.41 -2.37 -4.64
N THR A 82 -19.03 -2.95 -5.79
CA THR A 82 -18.02 -2.40 -6.69
C THR A 82 -18.38 -1.00 -7.18
N ALA A 83 -19.64 -0.79 -7.55
CA ALA A 83 -20.10 0.48 -8.10
C ALA A 83 -20.02 1.61 -7.04
N GLU A 84 -20.36 1.30 -5.80
CA GLU A 84 -20.30 2.23 -4.68
C GLU A 84 -18.85 2.59 -4.33
N CYS A 85 -17.95 1.61 -4.33
CA CYS A 85 -16.50 1.85 -4.18
C CYS A 85 -15.91 2.67 -5.35
N GLY A 86 -16.56 2.68 -6.51
CA GLY A 86 -16.20 3.51 -7.67
C GLY A 86 -16.66 4.97 -7.59
N GLY A 87 -17.23 5.42 -6.47
CA GLY A 87 -17.58 6.83 -6.23
C GLY A 87 -19.06 7.17 -6.43
N VAL A 88 -19.94 6.17 -6.57
CA VAL A 88 -21.40 6.39 -6.72
C VAL A 88 -22.10 6.56 -5.35
N GLY A 89 -21.38 6.51 -4.23
CA GLY A 89 -21.94 6.81 -2.91
C GLY A 89 -21.02 6.44 -1.76
N ASN A 90 -21.54 6.60 -0.54
CA ASN A 90 -20.87 6.12 0.67
C ASN A 90 -21.45 4.76 1.07
N ILE A 91 -20.58 3.82 1.40
CA ILE A 91 -20.97 2.52 1.97
C ILE A 91 -20.30 2.30 3.31
N ALA A 92 -21.01 1.63 4.21
CA ALA A 92 -20.40 1.07 5.41
C ALA A 92 -19.79 -0.29 5.04
N LEU A 93 -18.47 -0.43 5.19
CA LEU A 93 -17.75 -1.66 4.88
C LEU A 93 -17.79 -2.68 6.03
N TRP A 94 -17.60 -2.22 7.26
CA TRP A 94 -17.62 -3.05 8.46
C TRP A 94 -18.61 -2.47 9.47
N VAL A 95 -19.76 -3.13 9.61
CA VAL A 95 -20.87 -2.75 10.51
C VAL A 95 -20.91 -3.67 11.72
N ALA A 96 -20.52 -4.93 11.56
CA ALA A 96 -20.53 -5.95 12.59
C ALA A 96 -19.17 -6.63 12.73
N GLN A 97 -19.03 -7.43 13.80
CA GLN A 97 -17.89 -8.30 13.98
C GLN A 97 -17.90 -9.39 12.89
N ASP A 98 -16.72 -9.75 12.40
CA ASP A 98 -16.50 -10.75 11.36
C ASP A 98 -17.07 -10.38 9.98
N ASP A 99 -17.39 -9.10 9.75
CA ASP A 99 -17.63 -8.58 8.41
C ASP A 99 -16.35 -8.71 7.57
N VAL A 100 -16.53 -9.17 6.33
CA VAL A 100 -15.43 -9.41 5.39
C VAL A 100 -15.64 -8.56 4.15
N VAL A 101 -14.56 -8.04 3.60
CA VAL A 101 -14.57 -7.38 2.28
C VAL A 101 -13.51 -8.05 1.44
N TYR A 102 -13.89 -8.47 0.24
CA TYR A 102 -12.97 -8.97 -0.78
C TYR A 102 -12.77 -7.94 -1.87
N PHE A 103 -11.53 -7.77 -2.26
CA PHE A 103 -11.10 -6.91 -3.35
C PHE A 103 -10.46 -7.78 -4.44
N GLY A 104 -11.01 -7.72 -5.64
CA GLY A 104 -10.58 -8.52 -6.79
C GLY A 104 -10.07 -7.65 -7.92
N HIS A 105 -8.99 -8.10 -8.56
CA HIS A 105 -8.43 -7.45 -9.75
C HIS A 105 -7.87 -8.46 -10.76
N ALA A 106 -7.88 -8.12 -12.05
CA ALA A 106 -7.45 -9.00 -13.14
C ALA A 106 -5.93 -9.26 -13.17
N THR A 107 -5.15 -8.38 -12.54
CA THR A 107 -3.68 -8.47 -12.49
C THR A 107 -3.16 -8.26 -11.07
N THR A 108 -1.93 -8.71 -10.82
CA THR A 108 -1.19 -8.42 -9.59
C THR A 108 -0.79 -6.95 -9.50
N PHE A 109 -0.34 -6.55 -8.31
CA PHE A 109 0.22 -5.24 -8.00
C PHE A 109 1.57 -5.39 -7.29
N ASP A 110 2.41 -4.38 -7.41
CA ASP A 110 3.67 -4.31 -6.67
C ASP A 110 3.46 -3.77 -5.25
N GLU A 111 2.48 -2.88 -5.06
CA GLU A 111 2.04 -2.35 -3.76
C GLU A 111 0.53 -2.12 -3.77
N ILE A 112 -0.13 -2.41 -2.65
CA ILE A 112 -1.50 -1.96 -2.38
C ILE A 112 -1.49 -1.06 -1.14
N VAL A 113 -2.15 0.09 -1.28
CA VAL A 113 -2.28 1.11 -0.23
C VAL A 113 -3.75 1.35 0.05
N CYS A 114 -4.18 0.97 1.26
CA CYS A 114 -5.50 1.27 1.77
C CYS A 114 -5.43 2.55 2.62
N ILE A 115 -5.97 3.66 2.12
CA ILE A 115 -5.96 4.95 2.82
C ILE A 115 -7.23 5.08 3.66
N PHE A 116 -7.05 5.27 4.97
CA PHE A 116 -8.13 5.49 5.92
C PHE A 116 -8.18 6.97 6.29
N ALA A 117 -9.30 7.62 5.97
CA ALA A 117 -9.61 8.99 6.36
C ALA A 117 -10.80 9.06 7.35
N ALA A 118 -11.18 7.93 7.93
CA ALA A 118 -12.27 7.80 8.88
C ALA A 118 -11.72 7.28 10.22
N ILE A 119 -12.02 8.01 11.29
CA ILE A 119 -11.54 7.69 12.64
C ILE A 119 -12.58 6.79 13.32
N ALA A 120 -12.23 5.53 13.52
CA ALA A 120 -13.01 4.61 14.33
C ALA A 120 -12.98 5.03 15.80
N THR A 121 -14.13 4.94 16.48
CA THR A 121 -14.23 5.26 17.92
C THR A 121 -13.57 4.21 18.82
N LYS A 122 -13.22 3.04 18.25
CA LYS A 122 -12.55 1.91 18.91
C LYS A 122 -11.55 1.31 17.93
N SER A 123 -10.50 0.69 18.46
CA SER A 123 -9.51 -0.01 17.64
C SER A 123 -10.17 -1.15 16.85
N MET A 124 -9.90 -1.19 15.55
CA MET A 124 -10.27 -2.27 14.65
C MET A 124 -9.09 -3.23 14.48
N HIS A 125 -9.34 -4.53 14.68
CA HIS A 125 -8.34 -5.58 14.52
C HIS A 125 -8.53 -6.29 13.18
N PHE A 126 -8.08 -5.66 12.10
CA PHE A 126 -8.17 -6.25 10.77
C PHE A 126 -7.34 -7.52 10.65
N GLN A 127 -7.85 -8.48 9.89
CA GLN A 127 -7.10 -9.65 9.45
C GLN A 127 -7.05 -9.63 7.94
N PHE A 128 -5.84 -9.64 7.39
CA PHE A 128 -5.61 -9.56 5.96
C PHE A 128 -5.25 -10.94 5.43
N HIS A 129 -5.88 -11.31 4.33
CA HIS A 129 -5.68 -12.59 3.67
C HIS A 129 -5.56 -12.38 2.17
N TYR A 130 -4.87 -13.26 1.47
CA TYR A 130 -4.85 -13.30 0.01
C TYR A 130 -5.21 -14.71 -0.46
N SER A 131 -5.78 -14.83 -1.66
CA SER A 131 -6.06 -16.15 -2.25
C SER A 131 -4.81 -16.80 -2.85
N ASP A 132 -4.58 -18.08 -2.57
CA ASP A 132 -3.53 -18.89 -3.19
C ASP A 132 -3.97 -19.61 -4.49
N GLY A 133 -5.17 -19.30 -5.00
CA GLY A 133 -5.71 -19.88 -6.23
C GLY A 133 -6.26 -21.31 -6.10
N ALA A 134 -6.18 -21.91 -4.90
CA ALA A 134 -6.71 -23.25 -4.63
C ALA A 134 -7.90 -23.21 -3.64
N ALA A 135 -8.66 -22.10 -3.63
CA ALA A 135 -9.64 -21.75 -2.61
C ALA A 135 -9.05 -21.64 -1.18
N GLY A 136 -7.72 -21.50 -1.06
CA GLY A 136 -7.03 -21.24 0.20
C GLY A 136 -6.86 -19.74 0.44
N TRP A 137 -7.13 -19.31 1.68
CA TRP A 137 -6.87 -17.94 2.12
C TRP A 137 -5.68 -17.93 3.05
N VAL A 138 -4.60 -17.27 2.63
CA VAL A 138 -3.35 -17.18 3.38
C VAL A 138 -3.28 -15.86 4.10
N ARG A 139 -3.09 -15.90 5.42
CA ARG A 139 -2.97 -14.69 6.24
C ARG A 139 -1.62 -14.00 6.02
N PHE A 140 -1.64 -12.68 5.95
CA PHE A 140 -0.44 -11.84 5.94
C PHE A 140 -0.58 -10.64 6.89
N TYR A 141 0.49 -9.87 7.06
CA TYR A 141 0.58 -8.79 8.04
C TYR A 141 1.10 -7.52 7.36
N PRO A 142 0.21 -6.64 6.88
CA PRO A 142 0.62 -5.37 6.30
C PRO A 142 1.20 -4.43 7.36
N THR A 143 1.89 -3.38 6.89
CA THR A 143 2.22 -2.24 7.73
C THR A 143 0.96 -1.43 7.99
N ASP A 144 0.71 -1.02 9.23
CA ASP A 144 -0.46 -0.24 9.64
C ASP A 144 -0.05 1.07 10.33
N ASP A 145 -0.28 2.19 9.64
CA ASP A 145 -0.04 3.55 10.16
C ASP A 145 -1.30 4.19 10.77
N THR A 146 -2.39 3.42 10.95
CA THR A 146 -3.71 3.93 11.36
C THR A 146 -4.04 3.70 12.84
N ASN A 147 -3.16 3.01 13.58
CA ASN A 147 -3.40 2.58 14.96
C ASN A 147 -4.75 1.82 15.09
N GLY A 148 -5.00 0.84 14.22
CA GLY A 148 -6.28 0.12 14.15
C GLY A 148 -7.45 1.04 13.76
N ALA A 149 -7.28 1.81 12.70
CA ALA A 149 -8.22 2.81 12.17
C ALA A 149 -8.63 3.94 13.13
N GLN A 150 -7.88 4.18 14.20
CA GLN A 150 -8.16 5.26 15.16
C GLN A 150 -7.53 6.61 14.78
N MET A 151 -6.72 6.66 13.73
CA MET A 151 -6.22 7.89 13.14
C MET A 151 -6.17 7.76 11.62
N ASN A 152 -6.11 8.92 10.94
CA ASN A 152 -5.85 8.93 9.51
C ASN A 152 -4.49 8.31 9.24
N GLY A 153 -4.40 7.50 8.19
CA GLY A 153 -3.17 6.82 7.84
C GLY A 153 -3.39 5.85 6.69
N ALA A 154 -2.38 5.03 6.44
CA ALA A 154 -2.45 3.99 5.43
C ALA A 154 -2.15 2.61 6.03
N ILE A 155 -2.80 1.61 5.48
CA ILE A 155 -2.38 0.22 5.61
C ILE A 155 -1.75 -0.18 4.27
N ARG A 156 -0.52 -0.68 4.30
CA ARG A 156 0.30 -0.93 3.09
C ARG A 156 0.86 -2.33 3.09
N PHE A 157 0.91 -2.94 1.91
CA PHE A 157 1.59 -4.21 1.70
C PHE A 157 2.15 -4.30 0.29
N LEU A 158 3.24 -5.02 0.18
CA LEU A 158 4.00 -5.24 -1.05
C LEU A 158 3.73 -6.64 -1.58
N ALA A 159 4.04 -6.85 -2.87
CA ALA A 159 4.00 -8.18 -3.47
C ALA A 159 4.84 -9.22 -2.70
N SER A 160 5.94 -8.78 -2.05
CA SER A 160 6.79 -9.64 -1.21
C SER A 160 6.08 -10.21 0.02
N ASP A 161 5.02 -9.55 0.50
CA ASP A 161 4.25 -10.00 1.67
C ASP A 161 3.27 -11.12 1.32
N ILE A 162 3.02 -11.36 0.01
CA ILE A 162 2.04 -12.29 -0.54
C ILE A 162 2.65 -13.22 -1.61
N PRO A 163 3.69 -14.00 -1.27
CA PRO A 163 4.53 -14.70 -2.27
C PRO A 163 3.82 -15.82 -3.05
N ALA A 164 2.67 -16.29 -2.58
CA ALA A 164 1.87 -17.34 -3.23
C ALA A 164 0.57 -16.79 -3.83
N TRP A 165 0.45 -15.48 -4.04
CA TRP A 165 -0.77 -14.87 -4.57
C TRP A 165 -1.07 -15.37 -5.98
N ALA A 166 -2.25 -15.93 -6.18
CA ALA A 166 -2.68 -16.50 -7.44
C ALA A 166 -4.12 -16.13 -7.77
N ALA A 167 -4.46 -16.23 -9.06
CA ALA A 167 -5.81 -15.98 -9.53
C ALA A 167 -6.76 -17.10 -9.06
N ASP A 168 -7.98 -16.73 -8.68
CA ASP A 168 -9.01 -17.62 -8.12
C ASP A 168 -10.42 -17.20 -8.56
N THR A 169 -11.39 -18.08 -8.31
CA THR A 169 -12.82 -17.82 -8.47
C THR A 169 -13.49 -17.60 -7.12
N VAL A 170 -13.91 -16.36 -6.85
CA VAL A 170 -14.62 -15.99 -5.61
C VAL A 170 -15.99 -15.42 -5.96
N ASN A 171 -17.04 -15.87 -5.26
CA ASN A 171 -18.43 -15.45 -5.48
C ASN A 171 -18.89 -15.55 -6.95
N GLY A 172 -18.38 -16.55 -7.69
CA GLY A 172 -18.72 -16.76 -9.10
C GLY A 172 -17.96 -15.88 -10.09
N VAL A 173 -17.04 -15.04 -9.63
CA VAL A 173 -16.15 -14.22 -10.48
C VAL A 173 -14.80 -14.93 -10.61
N ALA A 174 -14.52 -15.44 -11.80
CA ALA A 174 -13.30 -16.19 -12.11
C ALA A 174 -12.12 -15.29 -12.48
N ASP A 175 -10.91 -15.87 -12.44
CA ASP A 175 -9.66 -15.31 -12.96
C ASP A 175 -9.28 -13.95 -12.35
N LYS A 176 -9.45 -13.81 -11.03
CA LYS A 176 -9.07 -12.60 -10.29
C LYS A 176 -8.10 -12.90 -9.17
N TYR A 177 -7.21 -11.96 -8.90
CA TYR A 177 -6.36 -11.93 -7.73
C TYR A 177 -7.14 -11.29 -6.58
N TRP A 178 -7.37 -12.04 -5.50
CA TRP A 178 -8.23 -11.64 -4.38
C TRP A 178 -7.45 -11.40 -3.09
N ILE A 179 -7.88 -10.38 -2.34
CA ILE A 179 -7.49 -10.03 -0.97
C ILE A 179 -8.75 -9.79 -0.13
#